data_AF-A0A941UPC2-F1
#
_entry.id   AF-A0A941UPC2-F1
#
_cell.length_a   1.000
_cell.length_b   1.000
_cell.length_c   1.000
_cell.angle_alpha   90.00
_cell.angle_beta   90.00
_cell.angle_gamma   90.00
#
_symmetry.space_group_name_H-M   'P 1'
#
loop_
_entity.id
_entity.type
_entity.pdbx_description
1 polymer ?
#
loop_
_entity_poly.entity_id
_entity_poly.type
_entity_poly.pdbx_seq_one_letter_code
_entity_poly.pdbx_strand_id
1 'polypeptide(L)'
;VIANGDEGDPGAFMDRSIMEGDPFSLLEGMLICAYAIQARYGIIYVRHEYPLAVKHLRTAIRLAEDMGLLGRNILGKGFDFSVLIREGAGAFVCGEATALVASIEGNRGFPHARPPRVSEAGGGPWGYPANLNNIETYACVPPIIEKGADWFLGIGTHGSPGTKVFSLAGKVKNTGLVEVPMGITLREIIFDIGGGILGNKKFKAVQTGGPSGGCIPEQYLDLPVDFDSLLKVGSIMGSGGMVVMDEDTCMVDIAKFFLSFTQAESCGKCPPCRIGTYQMLQILEKITSGKGEDGDIEELERLGHLVIAGSLCGLGKSAPNPILTTIRYFRDEYEEHVKEHYCRARVCNLGTFVINQDECILCGLCKQACAFGAVKETRSHYFIEQDICTKCKACYSACPVHAVKIIKKTYERLEEELRLPSEKLEIIERRRRMTLMDILESRPYEVVSISKDHTVADAVNMMREKNVSGLFIVDENNKLASIFTERDIVRCVYNSIPTTEKLENLMMRELITFDPSTGVSTAISIASRKKIRHLPVVEGKTIIGMVTFRDLVSYLLPEICYMADTMY
;
A
#
# COMPACT_ATOMS: atom_id res chain seq x y z
N VAL A 1 42.89 0.64 -16.80
CA VAL A 1 42.08 0.56 -15.56
C VAL A 1 40.95 1.56 -15.66
N ILE A 2 39.73 1.18 -15.32
CA ILE A 2 38.56 2.05 -15.35
C ILE A 2 37.90 2.02 -13.97
N ALA A 3 37.66 3.20 -13.42
CA ALA A 3 36.86 3.40 -12.22
C ALA A 3 35.50 3.99 -12.61
N ASN A 4 34.45 3.24 -12.30
CA ASN A 4 33.07 3.62 -12.57
C ASN A 4 32.50 4.38 -11.38
N GLY A 5 32.46 5.72 -11.48
CA GLY A 5 31.79 6.63 -10.55
C GLY A 5 30.47 7.16 -11.10
N ASP A 6 29.83 6.47 -12.04
CA ASP A 6 28.48 6.78 -12.52
C ASP A 6 27.43 6.16 -11.59
N GLU A 7 27.31 6.75 -10.41
CA GLU A 7 26.32 6.37 -9.40
C GLU A 7 25.02 7.12 -9.65
N GLY A 8 24.10 6.51 -10.41
CA GLY A 8 22.81 7.12 -10.75
C GLY A 8 21.60 6.56 -9.99
N ASP A 9 21.80 5.62 -9.06
CA ASP A 9 20.70 5.06 -8.27
C ASP A 9 20.04 6.13 -7.37
N PRO A 10 18.70 6.24 -7.35
CA PRO A 10 18.01 7.14 -6.43
C PRO A 10 18.36 6.84 -4.98
N GLY A 11 18.94 7.83 -4.30
CA GLY A 11 19.31 7.72 -2.90
C GLY A 11 20.67 7.08 -2.62
N ALA A 12 21.44 6.64 -3.63
CA ALA A 12 22.84 6.22 -3.44
C ALA A 12 23.80 7.41 -3.67
N PHE A 13 24.75 7.60 -2.75
CA PHE A 13 25.78 8.65 -2.84
C PHE A 13 27.10 8.23 -2.16
N MET A 14 27.38 6.93 -2.14
CA MET A 14 28.56 6.35 -1.50
C MET A 14 29.82 6.56 -2.33
N ASP A 15 29.74 6.34 -3.64
CA ASP A 15 30.86 6.58 -4.55
C ASP A 15 31.18 8.07 -4.60
N ARG A 16 30.13 8.89 -4.60
CA ARG A 16 30.26 10.35 -4.46
C ARG A 16 31.05 10.72 -3.22
N SER A 17 30.75 10.11 -2.08
CA SER A 17 31.38 10.43 -0.80
C SER A 17 32.87 10.09 -0.80
N ILE A 18 33.27 8.99 -1.46
CA ILE A 18 34.69 8.66 -1.63
C ILE A 18 35.36 9.68 -2.55
N MET A 19 34.78 9.99 -3.71
CA MET A 19 35.39 10.92 -4.67
C MET A 19 35.50 12.36 -4.12
N GLU A 20 34.55 12.78 -3.28
CA GLU A 20 34.56 14.10 -2.64
C GLU A 20 35.40 14.14 -1.36
N GLY A 21 35.36 13.09 -0.54
CA GLY A 21 36.01 13.06 0.77
C GLY A 21 37.44 12.54 0.76
N ASP A 22 37.69 11.42 0.07
CA ASP A 22 38.99 10.75 0.00
C ASP A 22 39.30 10.23 -1.41
N PRO A 23 39.61 11.13 -2.36
CA PRO A 23 40.00 10.74 -3.71
C PRO A 23 41.34 10.00 -3.78
N PHE A 24 42.19 10.08 -2.74
CA PHE A 24 43.50 9.44 -2.76
C PHE A 24 43.40 7.93 -2.59
N SER A 25 42.52 7.44 -1.72
CA SER A 25 42.24 6.00 -1.60
C SER A 25 41.82 5.37 -2.93
N LEU A 26 41.00 6.08 -3.72
CA LEU A 26 40.64 5.66 -5.07
C LEU A 26 41.87 5.60 -6.01
N LEU A 27 42.67 6.68 -6.05
CA LEU A 27 43.84 6.75 -6.93
C LEU A 27 44.88 5.69 -6.59
N GLU A 28 45.12 5.44 -5.31
CA GLU A 28 46.03 4.40 -4.84
C GLU A 28 45.53 3.00 -5.24
N GLY A 29 44.24 2.71 -5.02
CA GLY A 29 43.63 1.45 -5.45
C GLY A 29 43.73 1.22 -6.96
N MET A 30 43.49 2.27 -7.75
CA MET A 30 43.67 2.21 -9.21
C MET A 30 45.13 1.98 -9.61
N LEU A 31 46.09 2.62 -8.92
CA LEU A 31 47.52 2.46 -9.17
C LEU A 31 48.00 1.04 -8.86
N ILE A 32 47.57 0.47 -7.72
CA ILE A 32 47.86 -0.92 -7.34
C ILE A 32 47.32 -1.88 -8.41
N CYS A 33 46.06 -1.69 -8.84
CA CYS A 33 45.46 -2.48 -9.91
C CYS A 33 46.27 -2.36 -11.21
N ALA A 34 46.64 -1.12 -11.59
CA ALA A 34 47.40 -0.85 -12.79
C ALA A 34 48.76 -1.55 -12.78
N TYR A 35 49.45 -1.54 -11.65
CA TYR A 35 50.70 -2.26 -11.47
C TYR A 35 50.50 -3.78 -11.60
N ALA A 36 49.46 -4.34 -10.97
CA ALA A 36 49.17 -5.77 -11.02
C ALA A 36 48.90 -6.28 -12.45
N ILE A 37 48.19 -5.50 -13.27
CA ILE A 37 47.82 -5.89 -14.65
C ILE A 37 48.71 -5.25 -15.72
N GLN A 38 49.76 -4.52 -15.32
CA GLN A 38 50.68 -3.80 -16.22
C GLN A 38 49.98 -2.78 -17.14
N ALA A 39 48.91 -2.14 -16.65
CA ALA A 39 48.19 -1.09 -17.37
C ALA A 39 48.89 0.27 -17.22
N ARG A 40 48.93 1.03 -18.32
CA ARG A 40 49.54 2.37 -18.35
C ARG A 40 48.55 3.53 -18.25
N TYR A 41 47.26 3.24 -18.45
CA TYR A 41 46.21 4.26 -18.51
C TYR A 41 45.05 3.93 -17.57
N GLY A 42 44.63 4.94 -16.83
CA GLY A 42 43.48 4.97 -15.93
C GLY A 42 42.41 5.92 -16.45
N ILE A 43 41.14 5.54 -16.36
CA ILE A 43 40.00 6.43 -16.62
C ILE A 43 39.08 6.41 -15.41
N ILE A 44 38.77 7.58 -14.85
CA ILE A 44 37.70 7.74 -13.86
C ILE A 44 36.52 8.33 -14.60
N TYR A 45 35.45 7.55 -14.74
CA TYR A 45 34.21 7.99 -15.34
C TYR A 45 33.29 8.53 -14.25
N VAL A 46 32.97 9.82 -14.30
CA VAL A 46 32.20 10.53 -13.26
C VAL A 46 30.96 11.13 -13.90
N ARG A 47 29.82 11.01 -13.24
CA ARG A 47 28.60 11.66 -13.71
C ARG A 47 28.67 13.19 -13.65
N HIS A 48 27.99 13.86 -14.58
CA HIS A 48 28.02 15.32 -14.71
C HIS A 48 27.49 16.05 -13.46
N GLU A 49 26.56 15.43 -12.74
CA GLU A 49 25.91 16.01 -11.58
C GLU A 49 26.83 16.14 -10.35
N TYR A 50 28.08 15.64 -10.41
CA TYR A 50 29.06 15.69 -9.31
C TYR A 50 30.23 16.65 -9.59
N PRO A 51 30.00 17.97 -9.75
CA PRO A 51 31.06 18.92 -10.07
C PRO A 51 32.11 19.05 -8.96
N LEU A 52 31.71 18.84 -7.70
CA LEU A 52 32.63 18.87 -6.56
C LEU A 52 33.60 17.67 -6.57
N ALA A 53 33.09 16.47 -6.82
CA ALA A 53 33.89 15.27 -7.00
C ALA A 53 34.93 15.46 -8.11
N VAL A 54 34.51 15.97 -9.28
CA VAL A 54 35.44 16.26 -10.40
C VAL A 54 36.53 17.25 -9.99
N LYS A 55 36.17 18.32 -9.25
CA LYS A 55 37.14 19.31 -8.75
C LYS A 55 38.17 18.67 -7.81
N HIS A 56 37.71 17.84 -6.87
CA HIS A 56 38.57 17.18 -5.90
C HIS A 56 39.47 16.14 -6.56
N LEU A 57 38.93 15.32 -7.45
CA LEU A 57 39.70 14.34 -8.24
C LEU A 57 40.77 15.03 -9.10
N ARG A 58 40.44 16.13 -9.81
CA ARG A 58 41.44 16.90 -10.57
C ARG A 58 42.57 17.41 -9.68
N THR A 59 42.22 17.87 -8.48
CA THR A 59 43.20 18.37 -7.50
C THR A 59 44.08 17.24 -7.00
N ALA A 60 43.50 16.08 -6.65
CA ALA A 60 44.22 14.92 -6.16
C ALA A 60 45.15 14.32 -7.22
N ILE A 61 44.69 14.20 -8.48
CA ILE A 61 45.53 13.74 -9.60
C ILE A 61 46.75 14.64 -9.76
N ARG A 62 46.54 15.97 -9.82
CA ARG A 62 47.65 16.93 -9.95
C ARG A 62 48.64 16.81 -8.79
N LEU A 63 48.16 16.73 -7.55
CA LEU A 63 49.03 16.59 -6.39
C LEU A 63 49.82 15.27 -6.42
N ALA A 64 49.19 14.17 -6.83
CA ALA A 64 49.87 12.89 -6.98
C ALA A 64 50.90 12.90 -8.12
N GLU A 65 50.65 13.62 -9.21
CA GLU A 65 51.62 13.87 -10.27
C GLU A 65 52.81 14.71 -9.77
N ASP A 66 52.54 15.81 -9.05
CA ASP A 66 53.57 16.69 -8.48
C ASP A 66 54.48 15.95 -7.48
N MET A 67 53.92 14.98 -6.76
CA MET A 67 54.66 14.10 -5.83
C MET A 67 55.37 12.92 -6.50
N GLY A 68 55.21 12.74 -7.82
CA GLY A 68 55.78 11.61 -8.56
C GLY A 68 55.14 10.24 -8.23
N LEU A 69 53.91 10.25 -7.72
CA LEU A 69 53.09 9.07 -7.43
C LEU A 69 52.19 8.66 -8.59
N LEU A 70 51.93 9.58 -9.52
CA LEU A 70 51.31 9.34 -10.83
C LEU A 70 52.16 9.93 -11.94
N GLY A 71 51.95 9.47 -13.17
CA GLY A 71 52.68 9.92 -14.35
C GLY A 71 53.75 8.93 -14.80
N ARG A 72 54.96 9.41 -15.09
CA ARG A 72 56.06 8.60 -15.62
C ARG A 72 57.04 8.21 -14.53
N ASN A 73 57.58 6.99 -14.64
CA ASN A 73 58.61 6.44 -13.78
C ASN A 73 58.29 6.61 -12.29
N ILE A 74 57.09 6.17 -11.89
CA ILE A 74 56.55 6.30 -10.53
C ILE A 74 57.56 5.70 -9.54
N LEU A 75 57.95 6.51 -8.54
CA LEU A 75 58.95 6.17 -7.51
C LEU A 75 60.30 5.64 -8.05
N GLY A 76 60.66 5.94 -9.30
CA GLY A 76 61.89 5.45 -9.93
C GLY A 76 61.88 3.96 -10.30
N LYS A 77 60.70 3.33 -10.35
CA LYS A 77 60.53 1.88 -10.56
C LYS A 77 60.34 1.47 -12.04
N GLY A 78 60.42 2.40 -12.98
CA GLY A 78 60.22 2.13 -14.41
C GLY A 78 58.77 1.82 -14.80
N PHE A 79 57.80 2.16 -13.95
CA PHE A 79 56.38 1.99 -14.20
C PHE A 79 55.71 3.33 -14.46
N ASP A 80 54.85 3.38 -15.48
CA ASP A 80 54.12 4.57 -15.89
C ASP A 80 52.62 4.34 -15.72
N PHE A 81 51.92 5.28 -15.08
CA PHE A 81 50.47 5.24 -14.97
C PHE A 81 49.88 6.65 -14.97
N SER A 82 49.02 6.94 -15.95
CA SER A 82 48.35 8.24 -16.08
C SER A 82 46.85 8.08 -15.97
N VAL A 83 46.18 9.01 -15.26
CA VAL A 83 44.75 8.94 -14.99
C VAL A 83 44.03 10.12 -15.64
N LEU A 84 42.94 9.84 -16.34
CA LEU A 84 42.08 10.84 -16.97
C LEU A 84 40.68 10.79 -16.37
N ILE A 85 40.05 11.95 -16.21
CA ILE A 85 38.64 12.04 -15.81
C ILE A 85 37.79 12.21 -17.06
N ARG A 86 36.74 11.40 -17.17
CA ARG A 86 35.70 11.52 -18.19
C ARG A 86 34.37 11.84 -17.50
N GLU A 87 33.78 12.96 -17.88
CA GLU A 87 32.48 13.38 -17.39
C GLU A 87 31.38 12.78 -18.29
N GLY A 88 30.42 12.09 -17.68
CA GLY A 88 29.22 11.59 -18.35
C GLY A 88 28.21 12.71 -18.66
N ALA A 89 27.02 12.34 -19.13
CA ALA A 89 25.95 13.28 -19.47
C ALA A 89 24.65 13.06 -18.68
N GLY A 90 24.73 12.35 -17.54
CA GLY A 90 23.59 12.16 -16.63
C GLY A 90 22.62 11.03 -17.03
N ALA A 91 23.12 9.93 -17.60
CA ALA A 91 22.29 8.78 -17.99
C ALA A 91 22.66 7.54 -17.18
N PHE A 92 21.73 7.01 -16.39
CA PHE A 92 21.97 5.89 -15.47
C PHE A 92 22.46 4.61 -16.18
N VAL A 93 21.98 4.37 -17.40
CA VAL A 93 22.43 3.21 -18.19
C VAL A 93 23.93 3.24 -18.52
N CYS A 94 24.57 4.42 -18.52
CA CYS A 94 26.00 4.55 -18.74
C CYS A 94 26.85 3.99 -17.59
N GLY A 95 26.24 3.68 -16.44
CA GLY A 95 26.90 2.92 -15.36
C GLY A 95 27.07 1.43 -15.69
N GLU A 96 26.39 0.90 -16.72
CA GLU A 96 26.58 -0.49 -17.14
C GLU A 96 27.91 -0.66 -17.89
N ALA A 97 28.65 -1.72 -17.58
CA ALA A 97 30.03 -1.91 -18.03
C ALA A 97 30.30 -1.66 -19.52
N THR A 98 29.45 -2.16 -20.43
CA THR A 98 29.66 -1.99 -21.88
C THR A 98 29.11 -0.65 -22.40
N ALA A 99 28.04 -0.14 -21.79
CA ALA A 99 27.52 1.19 -22.09
C ALA A 99 28.50 2.29 -21.66
N LEU A 100 29.18 2.10 -20.52
CA LEU A 100 30.22 2.97 -19.99
C LEU A 100 31.37 3.09 -20.98
N VAL A 101 31.86 1.95 -21.50
CA VAL A 101 32.92 1.92 -22.53
C VAL A 101 32.50 2.72 -23.76
N ALA A 102 31.29 2.49 -24.29
CA ALA A 102 30.79 3.24 -25.43
C ALA A 102 30.72 4.76 -25.15
N SER A 103 30.29 5.16 -23.94
CA SER A 103 30.24 6.56 -23.53
C SER A 103 31.63 7.18 -23.39
N ILE A 104 32.62 6.45 -22.88
CA ILE A 104 34.03 6.89 -22.81
C ILE A 104 34.57 7.21 -24.21
N GLU A 105 34.20 6.39 -25.19
CA GLU A 105 34.62 6.55 -26.59
C GLU A 105 33.90 7.70 -27.32
N GLY A 106 32.90 8.32 -26.68
CA GLY A 106 32.07 9.38 -27.28
C GLY A 106 30.90 8.86 -28.12
N ASN A 107 30.63 7.56 -28.09
CA ASN A 107 29.44 6.96 -28.68
C ASN A 107 28.23 7.14 -27.76
N ARG A 108 27.02 6.87 -28.26
CA ARG A 108 25.84 6.72 -27.38
C ARG A 108 26.10 5.57 -26.41
N GLY A 109 25.74 5.76 -25.13
CA GLY A 109 25.88 4.78 -24.04
C GLY A 109 24.96 3.57 -24.19
N PHE A 110 25.12 2.83 -25.29
CA PHE A 110 24.34 1.67 -25.65
C PHE A 110 25.13 0.41 -25.30
N PRO A 111 24.60 -0.48 -24.45
CA PRO A 111 25.30 -1.69 -24.08
C PRO A 111 25.50 -2.60 -25.31
N HIS A 112 26.62 -3.31 -25.35
CA HIS A 112 26.97 -4.24 -26.41
C HIS A 112 26.81 -5.69 -25.92
N ALA A 113 26.48 -6.59 -26.86
CA ALA A 113 26.42 -8.02 -26.55
C ALA A 113 27.82 -8.54 -26.22
N ARG A 114 27.90 -9.43 -25.23
CA ARG A 114 29.13 -10.15 -24.90
C ARG A 114 29.08 -11.52 -25.57
N PRO A 115 30.19 -12.04 -26.13
CA PRO A 115 31.54 -11.46 -26.20
C PRO A 115 31.74 -10.37 -27.28
N PRO A 116 32.82 -9.54 -27.21
CA PRO A 116 33.89 -9.57 -26.20
C PRO A 116 33.50 -8.95 -24.85
N ARG A 117 34.07 -9.45 -23.76
CA ARG A 117 33.99 -8.84 -22.43
C ARG A 117 34.95 -7.66 -22.32
N VAL A 118 34.70 -6.74 -21.39
CA VAL A 118 35.56 -5.54 -21.19
C VAL A 118 37.03 -5.91 -20.92
N SER A 119 37.26 -7.04 -20.24
CA SER A 119 38.60 -7.58 -19.95
C SER A 119 39.30 -8.24 -21.15
N GLU A 120 38.59 -8.45 -22.26
CA GLU A 120 39.09 -9.12 -23.46
C GLU A 120 39.49 -8.09 -24.52
N ALA A 121 40.38 -8.50 -25.43
CA ALA A 121 40.74 -7.67 -26.58
C ALA A 121 39.49 -7.35 -27.41
N GLY A 122 39.33 -6.08 -27.78
CA GLY A 122 38.16 -5.57 -28.49
C GLY A 122 36.97 -5.19 -27.60
N GLY A 123 37.00 -5.46 -26.29
CA GLY A 123 35.85 -5.20 -25.40
C GLY A 123 35.95 -3.96 -24.52
N GLY A 124 37.15 -3.46 -24.23
CA GLY A 124 37.36 -2.20 -23.52
C GLY A 124 37.57 -1.01 -24.48
N PRO A 125 37.81 0.20 -23.93
CA PRO A 125 37.90 1.43 -24.72
C PRO A 125 38.94 1.35 -25.84
N TRP A 126 38.53 1.75 -27.03
CA TRP A 126 39.32 1.74 -28.27
C TRP A 126 39.89 0.35 -28.61
N GLY A 127 39.20 -0.71 -28.21
CA GLY A 127 39.56 -2.10 -28.47
C GLY A 127 40.65 -2.65 -27.55
N TYR A 128 41.12 -1.90 -26.56
CA TYR A 128 42.06 -2.40 -25.54
C TYR A 128 41.32 -3.21 -24.47
N PRO A 129 41.92 -4.28 -23.92
CA PRO A 129 41.38 -4.93 -22.73
C PRO A 129 41.43 -3.96 -21.55
N ALA A 130 40.36 -3.90 -20.77
CA ALA A 130 40.25 -3.03 -19.61
C ALA A 130 39.71 -3.78 -18.39
N ASN A 131 40.22 -3.38 -17.23
CA ASN A 131 39.66 -3.78 -15.94
C ASN A 131 38.77 -2.64 -15.45
N LEU A 132 37.47 -2.90 -15.35
CA LEU A 132 36.44 -1.95 -14.91
C LEU A 132 35.90 -2.40 -13.55
N ASN A 133 36.02 -1.54 -12.56
CA ASN A 133 35.43 -1.75 -11.23
C ASN A 133 34.77 -0.46 -10.71
N ASN A 134 33.94 -0.62 -9.69
CA ASN A 134 33.31 0.49 -8.97
C ASN A 134 34.35 1.25 -8.10
N ILE A 135 34.02 2.49 -7.71
CA ILE A 135 34.87 3.35 -6.86
C ILE A 135 35.15 2.70 -5.51
N GLU A 136 34.12 2.20 -4.82
CA GLU A 136 34.24 1.50 -3.52
C GLU A 136 35.20 0.33 -3.62
N THR A 137 35.11 -0.46 -4.70
CA THR A 137 35.99 -1.62 -4.90
C THR A 137 37.46 -1.22 -4.93
N TYR A 138 37.82 -0.13 -5.62
CA TYR A 138 39.21 0.36 -5.60
C TYR A 138 39.60 0.94 -4.25
N ALA A 139 38.71 1.65 -3.57
CA ALA A 139 38.98 2.22 -2.25
C ALA A 139 39.24 1.14 -1.19
N CYS A 140 38.68 -0.07 -1.35
CA CYS A 140 38.97 -1.20 -0.47
C CYS A 140 40.36 -1.83 -0.70
N VAL A 141 41.00 -1.61 -1.86
CA VAL A 141 42.27 -2.28 -2.21
C VAL A 141 43.44 -1.86 -1.31
N PRO A 142 43.72 -0.56 -1.06
CA PRO A 142 44.88 -0.18 -0.25
C PRO A 142 44.85 -0.77 1.17
N PRO A 143 43.75 -0.72 1.94
CA PRO A 143 43.67 -1.38 3.25
C PRO A 143 43.90 -2.90 3.19
N ILE A 144 43.47 -3.58 2.13
CA ILE A 144 43.72 -5.03 1.93
C ILE A 144 45.21 -5.31 1.75
N ILE A 145 45.91 -4.48 0.97
CA ILE A 145 47.35 -4.64 0.75
C ILE A 145 48.14 -4.32 2.03
N GLU A 146 47.73 -3.29 2.77
CA GLU A 146 48.39 -2.87 4.01
C GLU A 146 48.23 -3.89 5.15
N LYS A 147 47.00 -4.38 5.37
CA LYS A 147 46.65 -5.24 6.52
C LYS A 147 46.67 -6.73 6.20
N GLY A 148 46.76 -7.08 4.92
CA GLY A 148 46.74 -8.46 4.43
C GLY A 148 45.33 -8.98 4.12
N ALA A 149 45.26 -9.98 3.24
CA ALA A 149 43.99 -10.57 2.81
C ALA A 149 43.22 -11.24 3.96
N ASP A 150 43.92 -11.89 4.90
CA ASP A 150 43.30 -12.57 6.04
C ASP A 150 42.50 -11.60 6.92
N TRP A 151 42.95 -10.35 7.04
CA TRP A 151 42.21 -9.31 7.77
C TRP A 151 40.86 -9.02 7.10
N PHE A 152 40.84 -8.87 5.79
CA PHE A 152 39.60 -8.59 5.05
C PHE A 152 38.66 -9.79 5.01
N LEU A 153 39.21 -11.00 4.85
CA LEU A 153 38.47 -12.27 4.90
C LEU A 153 37.93 -12.59 6.29
N GLY A 154 38.55 -12.07 7.35
CA GLY A 154 38.08 -12.18 8.73
C GLY A 154 36.85 -11.31 9.05
N ILE A 155 36.44 -10.43 8.13
CA ILE A 155 35.28 -9.56 8.25
C ILE A 155 34.16 -10.10 7.34
N GLY A 156 32.94 -10.15 7.84
CA GLY A 156 31.76 -10.58 7.08
C GLY A 156 31.56 -12.09 7.03
N THR A 157 30.91 -12.60 5.98
CA THR A 157 30.62 -14.04 5.83
C THR A 157 31.62 -14.72 4.91
N HIS A 158 31.75 -16.04 5.03
CA HIS A 158 32.66 -16.83 4.18
C HIS A 158 32.37 -16.67 2.68
N GLY A 159 31.10 -16.53 2.29
CA GLY A 159 30.70 -16.31 0.90
C GLY A 159 30.76 -14.85 0.44
N SER A 160 30.89 -13.90 1.36
CA SER A 160 30.86 -12.47 1.10
C SER A 160 31.73 -11.74 2.13
N PRO A 161 33.07 -11.79 1.98
CA PRO A 161 33.98 -11.17 2.92
C PRO A 161 34.03 -9.64 2.76
N GLY A 162 34.46 -8.95 3.81
CA GLY A 162 34.67 -7.52 3.85
C GLY A 162 33.50 -6.70 4.38
N THR A 163 33.61 -5.39 4.17
CA THR A 163 32.60 -4.40 4.50
C THR A 163 31.88 -3.93 3.23
N LYS A 164 30.71 -3.33 3.43
CA LYS A 164 29.93 -2.68 2.38
C LYS A 164 29.34 -1.39 2.95
N VAL A 165 29.38 -0.33 2.14
CA VAL A 165 28.66 0.90 2.45
C VAL A 165 27.23 0.80 1.92
N PHE A 166 26.26 1.09 2.79
CA PHE A 166 24.85 1.24 2.42
C PHE A 166 24.40 2.68 2.58
N SER A 167 23.54 3.13 1.67
CA SER A 167 22.81 4.38 1.81
C SER A 167 21.41 4.11 2.31
N LEU A 168 21.14 4.52 3.54
CA LEU A 168 19.87 4.30 4.22
C LEU A 168 18.96 5.53 4.03
N ALA A 169 17.83 5.32 3.36
CA ALA A 169 16.85 6.34 3.03
C ALA A 169 15.40 5.87 3.29
N GLY A 170 14.43 6.77 3.13
CA GLY A 170 13.01 6.45 3.29
C GLY A 170 12.46 6.75 4.69
N LYS A 171 11.60 5.87 5.21
CA LYS A 171 10.84 6.04 6.47
C LYS A 171 11.63 5.61 7.72
N VAL A 172 12.86 6.05 7.82
CA VAL A 172 13.81 5.72 8.91
C VAL A 172 14.23 6.99 9.66
N LYS A 173 14.60 6.88 10.94
CA LYS A 173 14.94 8.06 11.76
C LYS A 173 16.28 8.68 11.38
N ASN A 174 17.31 7.84 11.22
CA ASN A 174 18.65 8.25 10.85
C ASN A 174 18.90 7.87 9.40
N THR A 175 18.86 8.84 8.49
CA THR A 175 19.26 8.66 7.09
C THR A 175 20.73 9.01 6.89
N GLY A 176 21.42 8.32 5.98
CA GLY A 176 22.83 8.55 5.72
C GLY A 176 23.57 7.34 5.15
N LEU A 177 24.89 7.43 5.12
CA LEU A 177 25.76 6.32 4.74
C LEU A 177 26.21 5.56 5.99
N VAL A 178 26.18 4.24 5.91
CA VAL A 178 26.62 3.35 6.97
C VAL A 178 27.52 2.28 6.38
N GLU A 179 28.76 2.20 6.86
CA GLU A 179 29.66 1.10 6.53
C GLU A 179 29.44 -0.02 7.54
N VAL A 180 29.13 -1.21 7.05
CA VAL A 180 28.82 -2.38 7.89
C VAL A 180 29.54 -3.61 7.36
N PRO A 181 29.85 -4.61 8.23
CA PRO A 181 30.34 -5.89 7.76
C PRO A 181 29.26 -6.62 6.95
N MET A 182 29.67 -7.32 5.89
CA MET A 182 28.76 -8.18 5.13
C MET A 182 28.13 -9.27 6.02
N GLY A 183 26.86 -9.58 5.80
CA GLY A 183 26.13 -10.57 6.60
C GLY A 183 25.48 -10.05 7.89
N ILE A 184 25.66 -8.77 8.23
CA ILE A 184 24.80 -8.09 9.20
C ILE A 184 23.33 -8.22 8.78
N THR A 185 22.39 -8.28 9.73
CA THR A 185 20.97 -8.43 9.40
C THR A 185 20.32 -7.10 8.99
N LEU A 186 19.22 -7.16 8.22
CA LEU A 186 18.42 -5.97 7.91
C LEU A 186 17.89 -5.30 9.18
N ARG A 187 17.56 -6.07 10.22
CA ARG A 187 17.12 -5.58 11.52
C ARG A 187 18.17 -4.68 12.15
N GLU A 188 19.41 -5.15 12.24
CA GLU A 188 20.51 -4.38 12.84
C GLU A 188 20.76 -3.08 12.07
N ILE A 189 20.79 -3.13 10.73
CA ILE A 189 20.97 -1.92 9.91
C ILE A 189 19.82 -0.91 10.16
N ILE A 190 18.56 -1.36 10.12
CA ILE A 190 17.40 -0.46 10.14
C ILE A 190 17.09 0.04 11.56
N PHE A 191 17.13 -0.83 12.56
CA PHE A 191 16.70 -0.52 13.92
C PHE A 191 17.85 -0.03 14.80
N ASP A 192 19.02 -0.67 14.74
CA ASP A 192 20.13 -0.31 15.63
C ASP A 192 20.90 0.90 15.09
N ILE A 193 21.25 0.87 13.79
CA ILE A 193 21.98 1.99 13.17
C ILE A 193 21.00 3.09 12.69
N GLY A 194 19.96 2.70 11.97
CA GLY A 194 18.93 3.60 11.45
C GLY A 194 18.00 4.22 12.53
N GLY A 195 18.05 3.71 13.76
CA GLY A 195 17.20 4.19 14.87
C GLY A 195 15.72 3.76 14.77
N GLY A 196 15.40 2.88 13.83
CA GLY A 196 14.06 2.37 13.56
C GLY A 196 13.20 3.30 12.69
N ILE A 197 11.91 3.00 12.65
CA ILE A 197 10.96 3.66 11.74
C ILE A 197 10.54 5.03 12.25
N LEU A 198 10.43 5.99 11.33
CA LEU A 198 10.01 7.35 11.62
C LEU A 198 8.62 7.35 12.29
N GLY A 199 8.49 8.06 13.40
CA GLY A 199 7.24 8.11 14.17
C GLY A 199 6.88 6.80 14.92
N ASN A 200 7.83 5.86 15.05
CA ASN A 200 7.63 4.55 15.68
C ASN A 200 6.49 3.73 15.04
N LYS A 201 6.25 3.96 13.75
CA LYS A 201 5.30 3.18 12.96
C LYS A 201 5.79 1.77 12.70
N LYS A 202 4.91 0.91 12.19
CA LYS A 202 5.27 -0.44 11.82
C LYS A 202 6.13 -0.46 10.55
N PHE A 203 7.21 -1.26 10.57
CA PHE A 203 7.99 -1.57 9.38
C PHE A 203 7.15 -2.43 8.42
N LYS A 204 7.20 -2.11 7.13
CA LYS A 204 6.48 -2.86 6.10
C LYS A 204 7.43 -3.62 5.18
N ALA A 205 8.37 -2.89 4.59
CA ALA A 205 9.33 -3.44 3.65
C ALA A 205 10.59 -2.57 3.55
N VAL A 206 11.65 -3.14 3.01
CA VAL A 206 12.84 -2.41 2.55
C VAL A 206 13.14 -2.82 1.13
N GLN A 207 13.39 -1.87 0.25
CA GLN A 207 13.94 -2.16 -1.06
C GLN A 207 15.46 -2.10 -0.99
N THR A 208 16.13 -3.12 -1.53
CA THR A 208 17.59 -3.15 -1.63
C THR A 208 18.01 -3.34 -3.08
N GLY A 209 19.16 -2.78 -3.46
CA GLY A 209 19.73 -2.98 -4.79
C GLY A 209 19.35 -1.89 -5.81
N GLY A 210 19.06 -0.69 -5.33
CA GLY A 210 18.69 0.45 -6.17
C GLY A 210 17.28 0.32 -6.74
N PRO A 211 16.94 1.10 -7.78
CA PRO A 211 15.60 1.19 -8.35
C PRO A 211 15.18 -0.08 -9.10
N SER A 212 16.13 -0.91 -9.54
CA SER A 212 15.85 -2.23 -10.13
C SER A 212 16.00 -3.38 -9.12
N GLY A 213 16.08 -3.04 -7.83
CA GLY A 213 16.14 -3.97 -6.71
C GLY A 213 14.80 -4.62 -6.34
N GLY A 214 14.83 -5.54 -5.39
CA GLY A 214 13.63 -6.21 -4.87
C GLY A 214 13.12 -5.58 -3.57
N CYS A 215 11.83 -5.73 -3.29
CA CYS A 215 11.22 -5.35 -2.01
C CYS A 215 11.20 -6.55 -1.05
N ILE A 216 11.75 -6.36 0.15
CA ILE A 216 11.91 -7.38 1.18
C ILE A 216 10.94 -7.07 2.34
N PRO A 217 9.94 -7.94 2.63
CA PRO A 217 8.96 -7.73 3.68
C PRO A 217 9.50 -7.99 5.10
N GLU A 218 8.73 -7.56 6.12
CA GLU A 218 9.01 -7.72 7.56
C GLU A 218 9.46 -9.12 7.99
N GLN A 219 8.90 -10.18 7.39
CA GLN A 219 9.25 -11.57 7.72
C GLN A 219 10.71 -11.95 7.44
N TYR A 220 11.44 -11.15 6.67
CA TYR A 220 12.87 -11.35 6.36
C TYR A 220 13.77 -10.30 7.01
N LEU A 221 13.32 -9.57 8.05
CA LEU A 221 14.16 -8.61 8.77
C LEU A 221 15.43 -9.23 9.37
N ASP A 222 15.37 -10.49 9.77
CA ASP A 222 16.51 -11.22 10.34
C ASP A 222 17.36 -11.92 9.27
N LEU A 223 17.11 -11.62 7.98
CA LEU A 223 17.92 -12.14 6.88
C LEU A 223 19.31 -11.48 6.88
N PRO A 224 20.40 -12.27 6.80
CA PRO A 224 21.74 -11.75 6.57
C PRO A 224 21.82 -10.98 5.25
N VAL A 225 22.46 -9.82 5.27
CA VAL A 225 22.68 -8.99 4.10
C VAL A 225 23.98 -9.42 3.41
N ASP A 226 23.85 -10.45 2.56
CA ASP A 226 24.90 -10.95 1.67
C ASP A 226 24.33 -11.24 0.26
N PHE A 227 25.21 -11.47 -0.72
CA PHE A 227 24.79 -11.64 -2.12
C PHE A 227 23.81 -12.82 -2.30
N ASP A 228 24.10 -13.95 -1.67
CA ASP A 228 23.33 -15.19 -1.85
C ASP A 228 21.96 -15.14 -1.15
N SER A 229 21.90 -14.54 0.03
CA SER A 229 20.68 -14.44 0.84
C SER A 229 19.68 -13.48 0.20
N LEU A 230 20.13 -12.33 -0.30
CA LEU A 230 19.27 -11.35 -0.98
C LEU A 230 18.67 -11.91 -2.28
N LEU A 231 19.46 -12.66 -3.06
CA LEU A 231 18.98 -13.29 -4.30
C LEU A 231 17.82 -14.25 -4.07
N LYS A 232 17.83 -15.01 -2.95
CA LYS A 232 16.76 -15.97 -2.61
C LYS A 232 15.41 -15.30 -2.37
N VAL A 233 15.41 -14.06 -1.88
CA VAL A 233 14.19 -13.27 -1.64
C VAL A 233 13.81 -12.39 -2.84
N GLY A 234 14.46 -12.59 -3.99
CA GLY A 234 14.17 -11.83 -5.21
C GLY A 234 14.72 -10.40 -5.21
N SER A 235 15.62 -10.10 -4.27
CA SER A 235 16.36 -8.84 -4.25
C SER A 235 17.79 -9.04 -4.73
N ILE A 236 18.55 -7.96 -4.85
CA ILE A 236 19.95 -8.00 -5.27
C ILE A 236 20.79 -7.07 -4.40
N MET A 237 22.08 -7.41 -4.29
CA MET A 237 23.10 -6.48 -3.84
C MET A 237 23.48 -5.59 -5.03
N GLY A 238 22.86 -4.41 -5.09
CA GLY A 238 23.16 -3.38 -6.09
C GLY A 238 24.25 -2.43 -5.60
N SER A 239 24.09 -1.13 -5.83
CA SER A 239 25.00 -0.10 -5.31
C SER A 239 25.10 -0.10 -3.79
N GLY A 240 24.04 -0.47 -3.07
CA GLY A 240 23.97 -0.33 -1.61
C GLY A 240 22.87 0.64 -1.16
N GLY A 241 22.04 1.15 -2.06
CA GLY A 241 20.82 1.88 -1.70
C GLY A 241 19.81 0.99 -0.98
N MET A 242 19.32 1.45 0.18
CA MET A 242 18.24 0.87 0.97
C MET A 242 17.13 1.89 1.20
N VAL A 243 15.94 1.61 0.67
CA VAL A 243 14.76 2.47 0.86
C VAL A 243 13.78 1.79 1.81
N VAL A 244 13.70 2.29 3.04
CA VAL A 244 12.84 1.77 4.11
C VAL A 244 11.41 2.29 3.97
N MET A 245 10.42 1.41 4.14
CA MET A 245 9.00 1.70 3.97
C MET A 245 8.20 1.33 5.22
N ASP A 246 7.21 2.16 5.55
CA ASP A 246 6.30 1.98 6.68
C ASP A 246 4.90 1.47 6.24
N GLU A 247 4.03 1.24 7.20
CA GLU A 247 2.66 0.74 6.98
C GLU A 247 1.77 1.64 6.09
N ASP A 248 2.07 2.95 6.02
CA ASP A 248 1.35 3.92 5.20
C ASP A 248 1.87 4.01 3.75
N THR A 249 2.87 3.19 3.39
CA THR A 249 3.43 3.16 2.04
C THR A 249 2.68 2.18 1.15
N CYS A 250 2.24 2.59 -0.05
CA CYS A 250 1.57 1.69 -1.01
C CYS A 250 2.58 0.91 -1.85
N MET A 251 2.56 -0.43 -1.82
CA MET A 251 3.55 -1.23 -2.56
C MET A 251 3.35 -1.19 -4.08
N VAL A 252 2.10 -1.03 -4.55
CA VAL A 252 1.79 -0.87 -5.99
C VAL A 252 2.34 0.45 -6.53
N ASP A 253 2.20 1.53 -5.76
CA ASP A 253 2.72 2.85 -6.15
C ASP A 253 4.26 2.89 -6.09
N ILE A 254 4.86 2.20 -5.12
CA ILE A 254 6.32 2.01 -5.05
C ILE A 254 6.84 1.27 -6.28
N ALA A 255 6.20 0.17 -6.69
CA ALA A 255 6.57 -0.56 -7.89
C ALA A 255 6.48 0.33 -9.15
N LYS A 256 5.43 1.15 -9.25
CA LYS A 256 5.25 2.12 -10.33
C LYS A 256 6.36 3.18 -10.33
N PHE A 257 6.70 3.74 -9.17
CA PHE A 257 7.76 4.74 -9.03
C PHE A 257 9.11 4.22 -9.54
N PHE A 258 9.51 3.03 -9.09
CA PHE A 258 10.78 2.43 -9.50
C PHE A 258 10.80 2.00 -10.96
N LEU A 259 9.68 1.48 -11.48
CA LEU A 259 9.57 1.14 -12.90
C LEU A 259 9.60 2.40 -13.77
N SER A 260 8.96 3.49 -13.35
CA SER A 260 8.99 4.76 -14.07
C SER A 260 10.41 5.30 -14.18
N PHE A 261 11.19 5.24 -13.09
CA PHE A 261 12.61 5.60 -13.13
C PHE A 261 13.40 4.71 -14.09
N THR A 262 13.33 3.38 -13.93
CA THR A 262 14.11 2.45 -14.77
C THR A 262 13.71 2.49 -16.25
N GLN A 263 12.45 2.79 -16.56
CA GLN A 263 11.95 2.98 -17.93
C GLN A 263 12.49 4.29 -18.54
N ALA A 264 12.49 5.40 -17.78
CA ALA A 264 13.05 6.68 -18.22
C ALA A 264 14.56 6.59 -18.48
N GLU A 265 15.26 5.80 -17.66
CA GLU A 265 16.70 5.55 -17.77
C GLU A 265 17.07 4.45 -18.77
N SER A 266 16.10 3.86 -19.47
CA SER A 266 16.36 2.85 -20.48
C SER A 266 17.04 3.46 -21.71
N CYS A 267 18.15 2.87 -22.15
CA CYS A 267 18.78 3.26 -23.43
C CYS A 267 17.89 3.02 -24.67
N GLY A 268 16.81 2.24 -24.54
CA GLY A 268 15.87 1.96 -25.63
C GLY A 268 16.40 1.02 -26.74
N LYS A 269 17.56 0.38 -26.55
CA LYS A 269 18.18 -0.47 -27.58
C LYS A 269 17.43 -1.79 -27.81
N CYS A 270 17.14 -2.54 -26.74
CA CYS A 270 16.50 -3.86 -26.86
C CYS A 270 14.97 -3.75 -26.76
N PRO A 271 14.19 -4.31 -27.71
CA PRO A 271 12.74 -4.26 -27.67
C PRO A 271 12.11 -4.79 -26.37
N PRO A 272 12.58 -5.91 -25.77
CA PRO A 272 12.01 -6.41 -24.52
C PRO A 272 12.05 -5.38 -23.39
N CYS A 273 13.21 -4.74 -23.15
CA CYS A 273 13.30 -3.67 -22.16
C CYS A 273 12.50 -2.43 -22.58
N ARG A 274 12.71 -1.91 -23.80
CA ARG A 274 12.10 -0.64 -24.26
C ARG A 274 10.58 -0.68 -24.23
N ILE A 275 9.99 -1.74 -24.78
CA ILE A 275 8.54 -1.86 -24.96
C ILE A 275 7.91 -2.56 -23.76
N GLY A 276 8.55 -3.60 -23.23
CA GLY A 276 8.00 -4.37 -22.11
C GLY A 276 7.90 -3.54 -20.83
N THR A 277 8.93 -2.76 -20.47
CA THR A 277 8.84 -1.88 -19.28
C THR A 277 7.79 -0.78 -19.45
N TYR A 278 7.63 -0.25 -20.67
CA TYR A 278 6.57 0.70 -20.98
C TYR A 278 5.17 0.08 -20.79
N GLN A 279 4.94 -1.14 -21.31
CA GLN A 279 3.67 -1.85 -21.14
C GLN A 279 3.38 -2.14 -19.67
N MET A 280 4.38 -2.62 -18.92
CA MET A 280 4.25 -2.85 -17.48
C MET A 280 3.90 -1.57 -16.72
N LEU A 281 4.51 -0.43 -17.07
CA LEU A 281 4.21 0.86 -16.46
C LEU A 281 2.78 1.31 -16.76
N GLN A 282 2.29 1.12 -17.98
CA GLN A 282 0.90 1.42 -18.34
C GLN A 282 -0.10 0.59 -17.53
N ILE A 283 0.19 -0.69 -17.29
CA ILE A 283 -0.66 -1.53 -16.44
C ILE A 283 -0.64 -1.03 -14.98
N LEU A 284 0.52 -0.67 -14.43
CA LEU A 284 0.60 -0.10 -13.08
C LEU A 284 -0.11 1.26 -12.97
N GLU A 285 -0.04 2.11 -13.99
CA GLU A 285 -0.80 3.37 -14.06
C GLU A 285 -2.31 3.10 -14.12
N LYS A 286 -2.74 2.11 -14.91
CA LYS A 286 -4.14 1.65 -14.97
C LYS A 286 -4.62 1.16 -13.60
N ILE A 287 -3.86 0.31 -12.91
CA ILE A 287 -4.18 -0.19 -11.56
C ILE A 287 -4.23 0.96 -10.55
N THR A 288 -3.20 1.82 -10.49
CA THR A 288 -3.11 2.91 -9.50
C THR A 288 -4.11 4.06 -9.75
N SER A 289 -4.64 4.18 -10.97
CA SER A 289 -5.71 5.13 -11.31
C SER A 289 -7.12 4.57 -11.15
N GLY A 290 -7.25 3.30 -10.73
CA GLY A 290 -8.55 2.69 -10.41
C GLY A 290 -9.29 2.17 -11.62
N LYS A 291 -8.55 1.89 -12.70
CA LYS A 291 -9.03 1.26 -13.92
C LYS A 291 -8.49 -0.16 -14.08
N GLY A 292 -7.92 -0.74 -13.03
CA GLY A 292 -7.40 -2.10 -13.04
C GLY A 292 -8.50 -3.11 -13.35
N GLU A 293 -8.15 -4.16 -14.08
CA GLU A 293 -9.06 -5.24 -14.48
C GLU A 293 -8.47 -6.60 -14.07
N ASP A 294 -9.33 -7.60 -13.93
CA ASP A 294 -8.89 -8.98 -13.71
C ASP A 294 -7.95 -9.43 -14.85
N GLY A 295 -6.84 -10.07 -14.50
CA GLY A 295 -5.79 -10.46 -15.44
C GLY A 295 -4.62 -9.47 -15.56
N ASP A 296 -4.76 -8.23 -15.09
CA ASP A 296 -3.67 -7.23 -15.15
C ASP A 296 -2.45 -7.67 -14.31
N ILE A 297 -2.67 -8.37 -13.18
CA ILE A 297 -1.60 -8.86 -12.28
C ILE A 297 -0.82 -9.98 -12.97
N GLU A 298 -1.53 -10.96 -13.56
CA GLU A 298 -0.94 -12.09 -14.26
C GLU A 298 -0.18 -11.62 -15.51
N GLU A 299 -0.68 -10.60 -16.20
CA GLU A 299 -0.01 -9.98 -17.33
C GLU A 299 1.28 -9.26 -16.90
N LEU A 300 1.29 -8.57 -15.75
CA LEU A 300 2.52 -7.99 -15.18
C LEU A 300 3.56 -9.07 -14.87
N GLU A 301 3.16 -10.20 -14.28
CA GLU A 301 4.06 -11.34 -14.01
C GLU A 301 4.62 -11.92 -15.31
N ARG A 302 3.77 -12.11 -16.33
CA ARG A 302 4.16 -12.64 -17.64
C ARG A 302 5.13 -11.71 -18.37
N LEU A 303 4.81 -10.42 -18.45
CA LEU A 303 5.68 -9.41 -19.06
C LEU A 303 7.00 -9.28 -18.30
N GLY A 304 6.96 -9.29 -16.97
CA GLY A 304 8.15 -9.23 -16.13
C GLY A 304 9.15 -10.33 -16.47
N HIS A 305 8.70 -11.59 -16.52
CA HIS A 305 9.58 -12.70 -16.89
C HIS A 305 10.11 -12.62 -18.34
N LEU A 306 9.31 -12.14 -19.29
CA LEU A 306 9.75 -11.94 -20.67
C LEU A 306 10.82 -10.85 -20.79
N VAL A 307 10.65 -9.75 -20.05
CA VAL A 307 11.63 -8.66 -19.99
C VAL A 307 12.94 -9.16 -19.39
N ILE A 308 12.90 -9.94 -18.30
CA ILE A 308 14.09 -10.54 -17.69
C ILE A 308 14.82 -11.44 -18.70
N ALA A 309 14.09 -12.33 -19.37
CA ALA A 309 14.69 -13.29 -20.30
C ALA A 309 15.22 -12.64 -21.59
N GLY A 310 14.55 -11.60 -22.10
CA GLY A 310 14.85 -10.99 -23.40
C GLY A 310 15.78 -9.79 -23.36
N SER A 311 16.08 -9.22 -22.20
CA SER A 311 16.87 -7.98 -22.10
C SER A 311 18.37 -8.21 -22.26
N LEU A 312 19.03 -7.26 -22.93
CA LEU A 312 20.46 -7.34 -23.26
C LEU A 312 21.36 -7.14 -22.03
N CYS A 313 21.09 -6.13 -21.21
CA CYS A 313 21.95 -5.70 -20.10
C CYS A 313 21.30 -5.90 -18.72
N GLY A 314 22.08 -5.68 -17.66
CA GLY A 314 21.64 -5.85 -16.27
C GLY A 314 20.42 -5.01 -15.88
N LEU A 315 20.32 -3.78 -16.40
CA LEU A 315 19.17 -2.89 -16.14
C LEU A 315 17.87 -3.53 -16.61
N GLY A 316 17.79 -3.94 -17.89
CA GLY A 316 16.57 -4.57 -18.41
C GLY A 316 16.25 -5.90 -17.72
N LYS A 317 17.29 -6.66 -17.29
CA LYS A 317 17.11 -7.92 -16.57
C LYS A 317 16.65 -7.76 -15.13
N SER A 318 16.83 -6.60 -14.53
CA SER A 318 16.46 -6.33 -13.13
C SER A 318 15.28 -5.36 -12.98
N ALA A 319 14.96 -4.57 -14.01
CA ALA A 319 13.85 -3.61 -13.99
C ALA A 319 12.50 -4.22 -13.55
N PRO A 320 12.17 -5.49 -13.85
CA PRO A 320 10.95 -6.12 -13.34
C PRO A 320 10.97 -6.52 -11.86
N ASN A 321 12.13 -6.58 -11.19
CA ASN A 321 12.26 -7.11 -9.83
C ASN A 321 11.38 -6.39 -8.80
N PRO A 322 11.28 -5.04 -8.77
CA PRO A 322 10.39 -4.37 -7.82
C PRO A 322 8.95 -4.85 -7.97
N ILE A 323 8.49 -5.06 -9.20
CA ILE A 323 7.11 -5.50 -9.52
C ILE A 323 6.91 -6.95 -9.11
N LEU A 324 7.81 -7.85 -9.52
CA LEU A 324 7.66 -9.28 -9.24
C LEU A 324 7.73 -9.56 -7.74
N THR A 325 8.59 -8.85 -7.01
CA THR A 325 8.70 -9.00 -5.55
C THR A 325 7.50 -8.40 -4.82
N THR A 326 6.99 -7.24 -5.24
CA THR A 326 5.78 -6.67 -4.62
C THR A 326 4.54 -7.50 -4.92
N ILE A 327 4.40 -8.07 -6.12
CA ILE A 327 3.32 -9.04 -6.41
C ILE A 327 3.49 -10.30 -5.54
N ARG A 328 4.71 -10.83 -5.41
CA ARG A 328 4.97 -12.03 -4.61
C ARG A 328 4.61 -11.86 -3.13
N TYR A 329 4.96 -10.73 -2.53
CA TYR A 329 4.84 -10.52 -1.08
C TYR A 329 3.64 -9.68 -0.65
N PHE A 330 3.08 -8.88 -1.55
CA PHE A 330 1.99 -7.93 -1.28
C PHE A 330 0.87 -8.04 -2.34
N ARG A 331 0.63 -9.25 -2.87
CA ARG A 331 -0.43 -9.52 -3.88
C ARG A 331 -1.78 -8.98 -3.44
N ASP A 332 -2.08 -9.06 -2.15
CA ASP A 332 -3.31 -8.56 -1.54
C ASP A 332 -3.51 -7.06 -1.80
N GLU A 333 -2.44 -6.26 -1.80
CA GLU A 333 -2.56 -4.84 -2.17
C GLU A 333 -2.87 -4.63 -3.64
N TYR A 334 -2.32 -5.46 -4.54
CA TYR A 334 -2.68 -5.41 -5.96
C TYR A 334 -4.14 -5.79 -6.17
N GLU A 335 -4.61 -6.85 -5.50
CA GLU A 335 -6.00 -7.30 -5.56
C GLU A 335 -6.96 -6.24 -5.01
N GLU A 336 -6.61 -5.53 -3.93
CA GLU A 336 -7.40 -4.39 -3.43
C GLU A 336 -7.49 -3.24 -4.44
N HIS A 337 -6.43 -2.98 -5.21
CA HIS A 337 -6.46 -1.92 -6.23
C HIS A 337 -7.27 -2.32 -7.46
N VAL A 338 -7.18 -3.58 -7.86
CA VAL A 338 -7.87 -4.13 -9.04
C VAL A 338 -9.34 -4.37 -8.75
N LYS A 339 -9.66 -5.12 -7.70
CA LYS A 339 -11.03 -5.58 -7.41
C LYS A 339 -11.80 -4.56 -6.60
N GLU A 340 -11.23 -4.05 -5.52
CA GLU A 340 -11.97 -3.15 -4.61
C GLU A 340 -11.81 -1.66 -4.97
N HIS A 341 -10.99 -1.36 -5.98
CA HIS A 341 -10.58 0.00 -6.36
C HIS A 341 -10.23 0.87 -5.15
N TYR A 342 -9.49 0.29 -4.20
CA TYR A 342 -9.15 0.88 -2.91
C TYR A 342 -7.65 0.78 -2.63
N CYS A 343 -7.10 1.81 -1.98
CA CYS A 343 -5.71 1.84 -1.54
C CYS A 343 -5.66 2.01 -0.03
N ARG A 344 -5.27 0.95 0.71
CA ARG A 344 -5.16 0.99 2.18
C ARG A 344 -4.22 2.07 2.71
N ALA A 345 -3.14 2.32 1.98
CA ALA A 345 -2.13 3.33 2.26
C ALA A 345 -2.59 4.75 1.89
N ARG A 346 -3.73 4.89 1.18
CA ARG A 346 -4.33 6.17 0.77
C ARG A 346 -3.39 7.06 -0.06
N VAL A 347 -2.38 6.48 -0.70
CA VAL A 347 -1.44 7.17 -1.60
C VAL A 347 -2.06 7.33 -2.99
N CYS A 348 -2.62 6.25 -3.54
CA CYS A 348 -3.35 6.27 -4.81
C CYS A 348 -4.70 7.00 -4.66
N ASN A 349 -5.23 7.58 -5.74
CA ASN A 349 -6.54 8.27 -5.75
C ASN A 349 -7.72 7.28 -5.83
N LEU A 350 -7.71 6.32 -4.91
CA LEU A 350 -8.62 5.18 -4.86
C LEU A 350 -9.48 5.21 -3.59
N GLY A 351 -10.58 4.46 -3.62
CA GLY A 351 -11.56 4.38 -2.54
C GLY A 351 -12.71 5.39 -2.65
N THR A 352 -13.65 5.25 -1.73
CA THR A 352 -14.86 6.09 -1.63
C THR A 352 -14.65 7.13 -0.55
N PHE A 353 -14.83 8.40 -0.90
CA PHE A 353 -14.66 9.51 0.04
C PHE A 353 -15.97 9.76 0.77
N VAL A 354 -15.96 9.69 2.10
CA VAL A 354 -17.13 9.89 2.96
C VAL A 354 -16.77 10.83 4.10
N ILE A 355 -17.76 11.60 4.56
CA ILE A 355 -17.61 12.47 5.73
C ILE A 355 -18.22 11.73 6.92
N ASN A 356 -17.39 11.43 7.93
CA ASN A 356 -17.87 10.93 9.21
C ASN A 356 -18.61 12.05 9.93
N GLN A 357 -19.92 11.87 10.15
CA GLN A 357 -20.77 12.89 10.74
C GLN A 357 -20.53 13.09 12.22
N ASP A 358 -20.08 12.04 12.92
CA ASP A 358 -19.81 12.11 14.36
C ASP A 358 -18.55 12.93 14.66
N GLU A 359 -17.61 12.98 13.72
CA GLU A 359 -16.35 13.73 13.83
C GLU A 359 -16.43 15.12 13.16
N CYS A 360 -17.45 15.37 12.33
CA CYS A 360 -17.54 16.57 11.52
C CYS A 360 -17.96 17.80 12.33
N ILE A 361 -17.10 18.82 12.38
CA ILE A 361 -17.38 20.10 13.08
C ILE A 361 -18.11 21.14 12.21
N LEU A 362 -18.63 20.75 11.04
CA LEU A 362 -19.40 21.62 10.12
C LEU A 362 -18.70 22.92 9.69
N CYS A 363 -17.37 22.93 9.59
CA CYS A 363 -16.60 24.13 9.21
C CYS A 363 -16.70 24.55 7.73
N GLY A 364 -17.22 23.70 6.84
CA GLY A 364 -17.41 23.99 5.41
C GLY A 364 -16.13 24.00 4.54
N LEU A 365 -14.93 23.83 5.11
CA LEU A 365 -13.66 23.87 4.36
C LEU A 365 -13.57 22.81 3.25
N CYS A 366 -14.09 21.60 3.49
CA CYS A 366 -14.14 20.54 2.49
C CYS A 366 -14.95 20.93 1.24
N LYS A 367 -16.02 21.71 1.42
CA LYS A 367 -16.86 22.24 0.33
C LYS A 367 -16.14 23.32 -0.45
N GLN A 368 -15.48 24.25 0.24
CA GLN A 368 -14.67 25.30 -0.40
C GLN A 368 -13.50 24.73 -1.21
N ALA A 369 -12.87 23.67 -0.72
CA ALA A 369 -11.78 22.99 -1.42
C ALA A 369 -12.24 22.18 -2.65
N CYS A 370 -13.54 21.88 -2.78
CA CYS A 370 -14.05 21.03 -3.84
C CYS A 370 -14.31 21.81 -5.13
N ALA A 371 -13.32 21.83 -6.04
CA ALA A 371 -13.44 22.51 -7.34
C ALA A 371 -14.58 21.97 -8.23
N PHE A 372 -14.98 20.71 -8.04
CA PHE A 372 -16.01 20.03 -8.84
C PHE A 372 -17.41 20.13 -8.22
N GLY A 373 -17.55 20.70 -7.02
CA GLY A 373 -18.85 20.81 -6.34
C GLY A 373 -19.46 19.48 -5.90
N ALA A 374 -18.63 18.43 -5.72
CA ALA A 374 -19.05 17.11 -5.25
C ALA A 374 -19.41 17.09 -3.75
N VAL A 375 -18.85 18.01 -2.96
CA VAL A 375 -19.21 18.16 -1.54
C VAL A 375 -20.49 18.98 -1.45
N LYS A 376 -21.59 18.32 -1.09
CA LYS A 376 -22.91 18.94 -0.92
C LYS A 376 -23.18 19.22 0.55
N GLU A 377 -24.09 20.15 0.78
CA GLU A 377 -24.51 20.60 2.10
C GLU A 377 -26.01 20.41 2.24
N THR A 378 -26.42 19.91 3.39
CA THR A 378 -27.82 19.88 3.83
C THR A 378 -28.01 20.83 5.01
N ARG A 379 -29.20 20.86 5.61
CA ARG A 379 -29.47 21.69 6.80
C ARG A 379 -28.61 21.33 8.02
N SER A 380 -28.08 20.11 8.10
CA SER A 380 -27.41 19.61 9.32
C SER A 380 -26.05 18.94 9.09
N HIS A 381 -25.67 18.65 7.85
CA HIS A 381 -24.43 17.93 7.56
C HIS A 381 -23.92 18.12 6.12
N TYR A 382 -22.63 17.83 5.93
CA TYR A 382 -21.98 17.77 4.62
C TYR A 382 -21.82 16.32 4.15
N PHE A 383 -22.02 16.06 2.87
CA PHE A 383 -21.79 14.74 2.27
C PHE A 383 -21.08 14.87 0.92
N ILE A 384 -20.50 13.76 0.44
CA ILE A 384 -19.79 13.72 -0.84
C ILE A 384 -20.61 12.90 -1.82
N GLU A 385 -21.07 13.55 -2.88
CA GLU A 385 -21.77 12.92 -3.99
C GLU A 385 -20.76 12.20 -4.88
N GLN A 386 -20.84 10.87 -4.94
CA GLN A 386 -19.79 10.05 -5.56
C GLN A 386 -19.75 10.20 -7.09
N ASP A 387 -20.89 10.44 -7.73
CA ASP A 387 -21.00 10.58 -9.19
C ASP A 387 -20.29 11.83 -9.72
N ILE A 388 -20.16 12.86 -8.88
CA ILE A 388 -19.44 14.11 -9.22
C ILE A 388 -17.98 14.03 -8.73
N CYS A 389 -17.69 13.21 -7.74
CA CYS A 389 -16.38 13.15 -7.10
C CYS A 389 -15.31 12.59 -8.03
N THR A 390 -14.34 13.44 -8.39
CA THR A 390 -13.16 13.03 -9.18
C THR A 390 -12.03 12.42 -8.33
N LYS A 391 -12.29 12.14 -7.04
CA LYS A 391 -11.33 11.53 -6.10
C LYS A 391 -9.99 12.30 -5.96
N CYS A 392 -10.00 13.61 -6.18
CA CYS A 392 -8.81 14.46 -6.18
C CYS A 392 -8.18 14.74 -4.80
N LYS A 393 -8.73 14.18 -3.71
CA LYS A 393 -8.31 14.36 -2.30
C LYS A 393 -8.33 15.79 -1.74
N ALA A 394 -8.78 16.79 -2.49
CA ALA A 394 -8.81 18.17 -1.99
C ALA A 394 -9.62 18.32 -0.68
N CYS A 395 -10.79 17.68 -0.60
CA CYS A 395 -11.62 17.68 0.61
C CYS A 395 -10.95 16.94 1.79
N TYR A 396 -10.21 15.87 1.51
CA TYR A 396 -9.51 15.07 2.52
C TYR A 396 -8.39 15.88 3.18
N SER A 397 -7.56 16.54 2.38
CA SER A 397 -6.45 17.36 2.87
C SER A 397 -6.90 18.65 3.55
N ALA A 398 -8.06 19.21 3.16
CA ALA A 398 -8.59 20.44 3.73
C ALA A 398 -9.29 20.25 5.09
N CYS A 399 -9.60 19.01 5.50
CA CYS A 399 -10.36 18.75 6.71
C CYS A 399 -9.45 18.81 7.96
N PRO A 400 -9.61 19.79 8.87
CA PRO A 400 -8.70 19.98 10.01
C PRO A 400 -8.86 18.89 11.08
N VAL A 401 -10.04 18.28 11.17
CA VAL A 401 -10.37 17.21 12.13
C VAL A 401 -10.30 15.82 11.50
N HIS A 402 -9.86 15.72 10.25
CA HIS A 402 -9.78 14.46 9.50
C HIS A 402 -11.08 13.64 9.46
N ALA A 403 -12.25 14.30 9.51
CA ALA A 403 -13.56 13.68 9.42
C ALA A 403 -13.85 13.11 8.02
N VAL A 404 -13.17 13.60 6.97
CA VAL A 404 -13.22 12.99 5.63
C VAL A 404 -12.40 11.69 5.67
N LYS A 405 -13.05 10.55 5.47
CA LYS A 405 -12.44 9.22 5.41
C LYS A 405 -12.48 8.68 3.98
N ILE A 406 -11.50 7.84 3.66
CA ILE A 406 -11.47 7.04 2.45
C ILE A 406 -11.76 5.61 2.88
N ILE A 407 -12.87 5.05 2.44
CA ILE A 407 -13.29 3.70 2.79
C ILE A 407 -13.27 2.80 1.54
N LYS A 408 -13.19 1.48 1.78
CA LYS A 408 -13.43 0.47 0.74
C LYS A 408 -14.84 0.67 0.19
N LYS A 409 -14.98 0.53 -1.13
CA LYS A 409 -16.30 0.54 -1.77
C LYS A 409 -16.99 -0.76 -1.35
N THR A 410 -17.90 -0.69 -0.36
CA THR A 410 -18.55 -1.87 0.24
C THR A 410 -19.48 -2.62 -0.73
N TYR A 411 -19.66 -2.14 -1.97
CA TYR A 411 -20.81 -2.48 -2.81
C TYR A 411 -20.64 -3.69 -3.74
N GLU A 412 -19.44 -4.15 -4.05
CA GLU A 412 -19.30 -5.23 -5.05
C GLU A 412 -19.56 -6.64 -4.49
N ARG A 413 -19.45 -6.85 -3.17
CA ARG A 413 -19.76 -8.17 -2.58
C ARG A 413 -21.26 -8.52 -2.64
N LEU A 414 -22.14 -7.52 -2.75
CA LEU A 414 -23.59 -7.71 -2.90
C LEU A 414 -24.03 -7.67 -4.38
N GLU A 415 -23.38 -6.87 -5.24
CA GLU A 415 -23.67 -6.84 -6.68
C GLU A 415 -23.31 -8.16 -7.37
N GLU A 416 -22.15 -8.77 -7.04
CA GLU A 416 -21.71 -10.04 -7.64
C GLU A 416 -22.49 -11.25 -7.10
N GLU A 417 -22.83 -11.27 -5.81
CA GLU A 417 -23.60 -12.38 -5.21
C GLU A 417 -25.11 -12.31 -5.52
N LEU A 418 -25.70 -11.12 -5.75
CA LEU A 418 -27.16 -10.95 -5.87
C LEU A 418 -27.64 -10.38 -7.22
N ARG A 419 -26.76 -9.94 -8.14
CA ARG A 419 -27.11 -9.40 -9.48
C ARG A 419 -28.17 -8.28 -9.44
N LEU A 420 -28.07 -7.32 -8.52
CA LEU A 420 -29.06 -6.26 -8.36
C LEU A 420 -28.59 -4.91 -8.96
N PRO A 421 -29.44 -4.18 -9.73
CA PRO A 421 -29.10 -2.85 -10.24
C PRO A 421 -28.89 -1.79 -9.14
N SER A 422 -28.01 -0.82 -9.41
CA SER A 422 -27.54 0.21 -8.46
C SER A 422 -28.66 1.08 -7.86
N GLU A 423 -29.66 1.48 -8.67
CA GLU A 423 -30.83 2.25 -8.21
C GLU A 423 -31.67 1.49 -7.17
N LYS A 424 -31.61 0.14 -7.19
CA LYS A 424 -32.40 -0.72 -6.29
C LYS A 424 -31.63 -1.07 -5.01
N LEU A 425 -30.30 -1.09 -5.06
CA LEU A 425 -29.44 -1.13 -3.87
C LEU A 425 -29.68 0.08 -2.98
N GLU A 426 -29.86 1.25 -3.58
CA GLU A 426 -30.19 2.49 -2.85
C GLU A 426 -31.53 2.38 -2.10
N ILE A 427 -32.53 1.70 -2.69
CA ILE A 427 -33.82 1.42 -2.05
C ILE A 427 -33.66 0.44 -0.89
N ILE A 428 -32.86 -0.63 -1.06
CA ILE A 428 -32.57 -1.62 -0.01
C ILE A 428 -31.80 -0.98 1.15
N GLU A 429 -30.84 -0.11 0.87
CA GLU A 429 -30.07 0.61 1.89
C GLU A 429 -30.91 1.64 2.64
N ARG A 430 -31.77 2.37 1.92
CA ARG A 430 -32.74 3.29 2.53
C ARG A 430 -33.68 2.53 3.47
N ARG A 431 -34.13 1.33 3.08
CA ARG A 431 -35.00 0.47 3.89
C ARG A 431 -34.28 -0.19 5.07
N ARG A 432 -32.98 -0.49 4.95
CA ARG A 432 -32.13 -0.96 6.07
C ARG A 432 -32.01 0.03 7.21
N ARG A 433 -32.13 1.34 6.92
CA ARG A 433 -32.09 2.42 7.90
C ARG A 433 -33.46 2.73 8.52
N MET A 434 -34.51 2.02 8.11
CA MET A 434 -35.86 2.29 8.62
C MET A 434 -36.07 1.77 10.03
N THR A 435 -36.92 2.50 10.72
CA THR A 435 -37.27 2.35 12.12
C THR A 435 -38.70 1.84 12.25
N LEU A 436 -39.10 1.45 13.46
CA LEU A 436 -40.49 1.06 13.72
C LEU A 436 -41.46 2.24 13.55
N MET A 437 -41.00 3.48 13.76
CA MET A 437 -41.80 4.68 13.48
C MET A 437 -42.22 4.76 12.02
N ASP A 438 -41.31 4.46 11.09
CA ASP A 438 -41.63 4.51 9.65
C ASP A 438 -42.73 3.51 9.26
N ILE A 439 -42.77 2.34 9.92
CA ILE A 439 -43.86 1.36 9.73
C ILE A 439 -45.18 1.91 10.27
N LEU A 440 -45.17 2.52 11.46
CA LEU A 440 -46.34 3.10 12.10
C LEU A 440 -46.90 4.30 11.31
N GLU A 441 -46.05 5.08 10.65
CA GLU A 441 -46.50 6.19 9.79
C GLU A 441 -47.09 5.70 8.46
N SER A 442 -46.60 4.56 7.94
CA SER A 442 -47.08 4.00 6.68
C SER A 442 -48.51 3.46 6.72
N ARG A 443 -49.04 3.19 7.93
CA ARG A 443 -50.41 2.73 8.18
C ARG A 443 -50.92 3.31 9.50
N PRO A 444 -52.03 4.07 9.51
CA PRO A 444 -52.59 4.55 10.77
C PRO A 444 -53.10 3.36 11.59
N TYR A 445 -52.42 3.04 12.69
CA TYR A 445 -52.86 2.04 13.65
C TYR A 445 -53.86 2.67 14.62
N GLU A 446 -55.04 2.05 14.77
CA GLU A 446 -55.88 2.35 15.91
C GLU A 446 -55.24 1.70 17.15
N VAL A 447 -54.82 2.53 18.12
CA VAL A 447 -54.29 2.05 19.38
C VAL A 447 -55.46 1.50 20.20
N VAL A 448 -55.60 0.18 20.23
CA VAL A 448 -56.66 -0.48 21.01
C VAL A 448 -56.11 -0.86 22.39
N SER A 449 -56.70 -0.26 23.42
CA SER A 449 -56.32 -0.48 24.82
C SER A 449 -57.51 -0.82 25.69
N ILE A 450 -57.26 -1.54 26.79
CA ILE A 450 -58.25 -1.96 27.78
C ILE A 450 -57.69 -1.75 29.19
N SER A 451 -58.51 -1.29 30.13
CA SER A 451 -58.06 -1.15 31.52
C SER A 451 -57.82 -2.52 32.17
N LYS A 452 -56.79 -2.61 33.01
CA LYS A 452 -56.45 -3.79 33.84
C LYS A 452 -57.61 -4.36 34.66
N ASP A 453 -58.64 -3.55 34.96
CA ASP A 453 -59.78 -3.94 35.79
C ASP A 453 -60.84 -4.76 35.04
N HIS A 454 -60.76 -4.82 33.71
CA HIS A 454 -61.67 -5.61 32.89
C HIS A 454 -61.37 -7.09 32.99
N THR A 455 -62.34 -7.91 32.55
CA THR A 455 -62.23 -9.36 32.54
C THR A 455 -61.62 -9.90 31.25
N VAL A 456 -61.21 -11.17 31.27
CA VAL A 456 -60.81 -11.91 30.05
C VAL A 456 -61.92 -11.88 29.00
N ALA A 457 -63.19 -12.00 29.39
CA ALA A 457 -64.32 -11.93 28.47
C ALA A 457 -64.40 -10.58 27.74
N ASP A 458 -64.19 -9.48 28.47
CA ASP A 458 -64.21 -8.13 27.91
C ASP A 458 -63.07 -7.92 26.90
N ALA A 459 -61.86 -8.41 27.23
CA ALA A 459 -60.72 -8.38 26.32
C ALA A 459 -60.98 -9.17 25.03
N VAL A 460 -61.52 -10.38 25.13
CA VAL A 460 -61.84 -11.22 23.96
C VAL A 460 -62.93 -10.57 23.09
N ASN A 461 -63.96 -9.98 23.71
CA ASN A 461 -65.01 -9.26 22.98
C ASN A 461 -64.44 -8.03 22.26
N MET A 462 -63.59 -7.25 22.92
CA MET A 462 -62.93 -6.09 22.31
C MET A 462 -62.00 -6.49 21.16
N MET A 463 -61.22 -7.58 21.31
CA MET A 463 -60.39 -8.12 20.23
C MET A 463 -61.24 -8.51 19.01
N ARG A 464 -62.39 -9.13 19.23
CA ARG A 464 -63.32 -9.52 18.16
C ARG A 464 -63.96 -8.31 17.48
N GLU A 465 -64.42 -7.34 18.26
CA GLU A 465 -65.09 -6.13 17.76
C GLU A 465 -64.14 -5.25 16.94
N LYS A 466 -62.91 -5.05 17.44
CA LYS A 466 -61.89 -4.24 16.78
C LYS A 466 -61.07 -5.02 15.74
N ASN A 467 -61.33 -6.32 15.58
CA ASN A 467 -60.62 -7.20 14.67
C ASN A 467 -59.08 -7.15 14.85
N VAL A 468 -58.63 -7.17 16.12
CA VAL A 468 -57.21 -7.13 16.50
C VAL A 468 -56.79 -8.42 17.20
N SER A 469 -55.52 -8.81 17.00
CA SER A 469 -54.93 -10.01 17.60
C SER A 469 -54.17 -9.75 18.91
N GLY A 470 -54.17 -8.49 19.37
CA GLY A 470 -53.64 -8.12 20.68
C GLY A 470 -54.13 -6.75 21.13
N LEU A 471 -54.17 -6.54 22.45
CA LEU A 471 -54.59 -5.32 23.13
C LEU A 471 -53.48 -4.82 24.05
N PHE A 472 -53.41 -3.51 24.22
CA PHE A 472 -52.64 -2.92 25.31
C PHE A 472 -53.46 -2.94 26.60
N ILE A 473 -52.91 -3.51 27.66
CA ILE A 473 -53.46 -3.36 29.01
C ILE A 473 -52.87 -2.08 29.59
N VAL A 474 -53.72 -1.14 29.98
CA VAL A 474 -53.31 0.16 30.53
C VAL A 474 -53.69 0.30 32.00
N ASP A 475 -52.94 1.14 32.71
CA ASP A 475 -53.25 1.56 34.08
C ASP A 475 -54.24 2.74 34.11
N GLU A 476 -54.55 3.21 35.33
CA GLU A 476 -55.46 4.34 35.58
C GLU A 476 -55.01 5.66 34.95
N ASN A 477 -53.74 5.76 34.52
CA ASN A 477 -53.14 6.92 33.87
C ASN A 477 -52.94 6.71 32.36
N ASN A 478 -53.59 5.71 31.75
CA ASN A 478 -53.42 5.30 30.34
C ASN A 478 -51.96 4.92 29.98
N LYS A 479 -51.14 4.53 30.95
CA LYS A 479 -49.78 4.06 30.69
C LYS A 479 -49.79 2.57 30.43
N LEU A 480 -48.88 2.13 29.55
CA LEU A 480 -48.72 0.71 29.22
C LEU A 480 -48.35 -0.10 30.46
N ALA A 481 -49.20 -1.08 30.79
CA ALA A 481 -49.02 -1.98 31.92
C ALA A 481 -48.65 -3.40 31.46
N SER A 482 -49.33 -3.93 30.43
CA SER A 482 -49.04 -5.23 29.79
C SER A 482 -49.64 -5.28 28.39
N ILE A 483 -49.48 -6.40 27.69
CA ILE A 483 -50.27 -6.74 26.50
C ILE A 483 -51.11 -7.98 26.75
N PHE A 484 -52.25 -8.09 26.07
CA PHE A 484 -53.08 -9.29 26.04
C PHE A 484 -53.21 -9.76 24.58
N THR A 485 -52.90 -11.02 24.31
CA THR A 485 -52.81 -11.57 22.95
C THR A 485 -53.59 -12.88 22.83
N GLU A 486 -53.76 -13.38 21.61
CA GLU A 486 -54.34 -14.71 21.35
C GLU A 486 -53.65 -15.83 22.14
N ARG A 487 -52.33 -15.71 22.40
CA ARG A 487 -51.58 -16.68 23.20
C ARG A 487 -52.04 -16.69 24.66
N ASP A 488 -52.44 -15.54 25.18
CA ASP A 488 -52.95 -15.42 26.54
C ASP A 488 -54.35 -16.02 26.66
N ILE A 489 -55.18 -15.93 25.61
CA ILE A 489 -56.46 -16.65 25.52
C ILE A 489 -56.21 -18.16 25.60
N VAL A 490 -55.30 -18.69 24.79
CA VAL A 490 -54.94 -20.13 24.81
C VAL A 490 -54.43 -20.54 26.19
N ARG A 491 -53.62 -19.70 26.84
CA ARG A 491 -53.12 -19.94 28.19
C ARG A 491 -54.24 -19.95 29.23
N CYS A 492 -55.22 -19.06 29.11
CA CYS A 492 -56.39 -19.04 30.00
C CYS A 492 -57.19 -20.35 29.86
N VAL A 493 -57.44 -20.80 28.63
CA VAL A 493 -58.13 -22.08 28.38
C VAL A 493 -57.35 -23.26 28.94
N TYR A 494 -56.03 -23.34 28.69
CA TYR A 494 -55.18 -24.43 29.16
C TYR A 494 -55.14 -24.53 30.70
N ASN A 495 -55.03 -23.39 31.39
CA ASN A 495 -54.96 -23.35 32.84
C ASN A 495 -56.34 -23.29 33.52
N SER A 496 -57.44 -23.45 32.77
CA SER A 496 -58.82 -23.36 33.29
C SER A 496 -59.12 -22.04 34.02
N ILE A 497 -58.55 -20.93 33.55
CA ILE A 497 -58.78 -19.60 34.12
C ILE A 497 -60.20 -19.15 33.73
N PRO A 498 -61.05 -18.75 34.70
CA PRO A 498 -62.40 -18.28 34.42
C PRO A 498 -62.40 -17.07 33.47
N THR A 499 -63.39 -16.98 32.59
CA THR A 499 -63.56 -15.79 31.71
C THR A 499 -63.89 -14.52 32.50
N THR A 500 -64.33 -14.65 33.75
CA THR A 500 -64.58 -13.57 34.71
C THR A 500 -63.31 -13.11 35.44
N GLU A 501 -62.17 -13.78 35.22
CA GLU A 501 -60.90 -13.38 35.83
C GLU A 501 -60.47 -12.01 35.31
N LYS A 502 -59.91 -11.19 36.20
CA LYS A 502 -59.43 -9.86 35.84
C LYS A 502 -58.11 -9.93 35.09
N LEU A 503 -57.91 -9.01 34.14
CA LEU A 503 -56.67 -8.90 33.38
C LEU A 503 -55.46 -8.59 34.28
N GLU A 504 -55.65 -7.87 35.39
CA GLU A 504 -54.59 -7.58 36.38
C GLU A 504 -53.90 -8.84 36.91
N ASN A 505 -54.66 -9.94 37.07
CA ASN A 505 -54.17 -11.21 37.59
C ASN A 505 -53.44 -12.06 36.53
N LEU A 506 -53.47 -11.63 35.26
CA LEU A 506 -52.86 -12.31 34.13
C LEU A 506 -51.57 -11.65 33.62
N MET A 507 -51.22 -10.48 34.17
CA MET A 507 -50.09 -9.69 33.72
C MET A 507 -48.76 -10.42 33.93
N MET A 508 -47.96 -10.57 32.87
CA MET A 508 -46.61 -11.12 32.96
C MET A 508 -45.59 -10.05 33.40
N ARG A 509 -44.56 -10.46 34.16
CA ARG A 509 -43.56 -9.54 34.74
C ARG A 509 -42.51 -9.00 33.76
N GLU A 510 -42.40 -9.54 32.55
CA GLU A 510 -41.44 -9.07 31.54
C GLU A 510 -42.15 -8.72 30.22
N LEU A 511 -42.52 -7.45 30.08
CA LEU A 511 -42.99 -6.89 28.82
C LEU A 511 -41.78 -6.37 28.02
N ILE A 512 -41.63 -6.85 26.80
CA ILE A 512 -40.60 -6.32 25.87
C ILE A 512 -41.25 -5.21 25.06
N THR A 513 -40.78 -3.98 25.25
CA THR A 513 -41.18 -2.81 24.48
C THR A 513 -40.08 -2.35 23.54
N PHE A 514 -40.45 -1.62 22.50
CA PHE A 514 -39.53 -1.11 21.50
C PHE A 514 -39.62 0.41 21.41
N ASP A 515 -38.47 1.07 21.26
CA ASP A 515 -38.43 2.49 20.97
C ASP A 515 -38.83 2.76 19.51
N PRO A 516 -39.54 3.86 19.17
CA PRO A 516 -39.87 4.22 17.80
C PRO A 516 -38.64 4.25 16.87
N SER A 517 -37.47 4.66 17.39
CA SER A 517 -36.22 4.73 16.62
C SER A 517 -35.56 3.36 16.41
N THR A 518 -36.14 2.27 16.93
CA THR A 518 -35.56 0.92 16.79
C THR A 518 -35.58 0.50 15.32
N GLY A 519 -34.42 0.09 14.80
CA GLY A 519 -34.31 -0.43 13.44
C GLY A 519 -35.14 -1.70 13.22
N VAL A 520 -35.79 -1.81 12.06
CA VAL A 520 -36.69 -2.93 11.70
C VAL A 520 -35.96 -4.29 11.78
N SER A 521 -34.71 -4.37 11.34
CA SER A 521 -33.90 -5.60 11.39
C SER A 521 -33.64 -6.08 12.83
N THR A 522 -33.33 -5.15 13.74
CA THR A 522 -33.17 -5.42 15.18
C THR A 522 -34.49 -5.90 15.78
N ALA A 523 -35.60 -5.24 15.44
CA ALA A 523 -36.93 -5.62 15.90
C ALA A 523 -37.31 -7.05 15.48
N ILE A 524 -37.05 -7.44 14.23
CA ILE A 524 -37.29 -8.81 13.72
C ILE A 524 -36.43 -9.83 14.45
N SER A 525 -35.15 -9.53 14.68
CA SER A 525 -34.22 -10.43 15.36
C SER A 525 -34.67 -10.70 16.80
N ILE A 526 -35.05 -9.64 17.53
CA ILE A 526 -35.59 -9.76 18.88
C ILE A 526 -36.91 -10.53 18.85
N ALA A 527 -37.82 -10.18 17.93
CA ALA A 527 -39.14 -10.80 17.84
C ALA A 527 -39.06 -12.31 17.58
N SER A 528 -38.20 -12.72 16.64
CA SER A 528 -37.95 -14.12 16.31
C SER A 528 -37.30 -14.89 17.47
N ARG A 529 -36.21 -14.36 18.05
CA ARG A 529 -35.50 -14.99 19.18
C ARG A 529 -36.38 -15.15 20.42
N LYS A 530 -37.18 -14.14 20.73
CA LYS A 530 -38.08 -14.12 21.90
C LYS A 530 -39.46 -14.70 21.59
N LYS A 531 -39.72 -15.15 20.35
CA LYS A 531 -40.99 -15.73 19.88
C LYS A 531 -42.21 -14.85 20.16
N ILE A 532 -42.05 -13.54 20.03
CA ILE A 532 -43.11 -12.53 20.19
C ILE A 532 -43.65 -12.11 18.81
N ARG A 533 -44.97 -11.91 18.72
CA ARG A 533 -45.66 -11.57 17.46
C ARG A 533 -46.22 -10.16 17.44
N HIS A 534 -46.26 -9.52 18.60
CA HIS A 534 -46.80 -8.19 18.83
C HIS A 534 -45.68 -7.39 19.50
N LEU A 535 -45.28 -6.30 18.86
CA LEU A 535 -44.19 -5.45 19.27
C LEU A 535 -44.78 -4.11 19.73
N PRO A 536 -44.97 -3.92 21.05
CA PRO A 536 -45.47 -2.67 21.58
C PRO A 536 -44.39 -1.59 21.44
N VAL A 537 -44.68 -0.55 20.66
CA VAL A 537 -43.79 0.58 20.40
C VAL A 537 -44.16 1.72 21.34
N VAL A 538 -43.22 2.17 22.16
CA VAL A 538 -43.43 3.16 23.21
C VAL A 538 -42.30 4.16 23.27
N GLU A 539 -42.65 5.41 23.56
CA GLU A 539 -41.68 6.44 23.96
C GLU A 539 -41.80 6.63 25.48
N GLY A 540 -40.83 6.08 26.22
CA GLY A 540 -40.93 5.97 27.67
C GLY A 540 -42.06 5.02 28.11
N LYS A 541 -43.19 5.57 28.59
CA LYS A 541 -44.40 4.81 28.96
C LYS A 541 -45.62 5.14 28.09
N THR A 542 -45.43 6.02 27.11
CA THR A 542 -46.49 6.46 26.20
C THR A 542 -46.57 5.49 25.03
N ILE A 543 -47.77 4.98 24.75
CA ILE A 543 -48.00 4.05 23.65
C ILE A 543 -48.01 4.84 22.35
N ILE A 544 -47.10 4.49 21.43
CA ILE A 544 -47.04 5.07 20.09
C ILE A 544 -47.80 4.19 19.10
N GLY A 545 -47.67 2.87 19.22
CA GLY A 545 -48.39 1.92 18.37
C GLY A 545 -48.01 0.47 18.59
N MET A 546 -48.69 -0.43 17.89
CA MET A 546 -48.40 -1.87 17.89
C MET A 546 -47.93 -2.29 16.51
N VAL A 547 -46.70 -2.78 16.40
CA VAL A 547 -46.22 -3.41 15.16
C VAL A 547 -46.36 -4.91 15.29
N THR A 548 -47.00 -5.58 14.34
CA THR A 548 -47.09 -7.04 14.35
C THR A 548 -45.96 -7.67 13.54
N PHE A 549 -45.64 -8.93 13.82
CA PHE A 549 -44.71 -9.69 13.00
C PHE A 549 -45.17 -9.78 11.54
N ARG A 550 -46.49 -9.79 11.29
CA ARG A 550 -47.04 -9.70 9.94
C ARG A 550 -46.65 -8.40 9.26
N ASP A 551 -46.68 -7.27 9.97
CA ASP A 551 -46.31 -5.98 9.41
C ASP A 551 -44.83 -5.93 9.05
N LEU A 552 -43.97 -6.45 9.92
CA LEU A 552 -42.54 -6.61 9.64
C LEU A 552 -42.31 -7.46 8.39
N VAL A 553 -43.02 -8.58 8.25
CA VAL A 553 -42.92 -9.47 7.08
C VAL A 553 -43.50 -8.83 5.83
N SER A 554 -44.67 -8.17 5.89
CA SER A 554 -45.27 -7.45 4.76
C SER A 554 -44.37 -6.33 4.26
N TYR A 555 -43.62 -5.71 5.17
CA TYR A 555 -42.66 -4.67 4.83
C TYR A 555 -41.44 -5.21 4.07
N LEU A 556 -40.96 -6.40 4.47
CA LEU A 556 -39.85 -7.11 3.82
C LEU A 556 -40.27 -7.98 2.62
N LEU A 557 -41.55 -8.29 2.47
CA LEU A 557 -42.06 -9.20 1.44
C LEU A 557 -41.64 -8.78 0.02
N PRO A 558 -41.68 -7.49 -0.37
CA PRO A 558 -41.20 -7.05 -1.67
C PRO A 558 -39.73 -7.40 -1.91
N GLU A 559 -38.89 -7.37 -0.87
CA GLU A 559 -37.47 -7.72 -0.96
C GLU A 559 -37.28 -9.24 -1.05
N ILE A 560 -38.01 -10.01 -0.24
CA ILE A 560 -37.97 -11.47 -0.26
C ILE A 560 -38.46 -12.04 -1.59
N CYS A 561 -39.60 -11.55 -2.09
CA CYS A 561 -40.13 -11.94 -3.40
C CYS A 561 -39.16 -11.55 -4.52
N TYR A 562 -38.54 -10.37 -4.45
CA TYR A 562 -37.57 -9.93 -5.43
C TYR A 562 -36.31 -10.80 -5.44
N MET A 563 -35.75 -11.10 -4.27
CA MET A 563 -34.62 -12.03 -4.15
C MET A 563 -34.96 -13.41 -4.71
N ALA A 564 -36.18 -13.91 -4.45
CA ALA A 564 -36.66 -15.19 -4.98
C ALA A 564 -36.81 -15.18 -6.51
N ASP A 565 -37.35 -14.10 -7.09
CA ASP A 565 -37.54 -13.93 -8.54
C ASP A 565 -36.21 -13.74 -9.30
N THR A 566 -35.14 -13.29 -8.64
CA THR A 566 -33.79 -13.17 -9.23
C THR A 566 -32.91 -14.41 -9.06
N MET A 567 -33.31 -15.36 -8.20
CA MET A 567 -32.59 -16.61 -7.96
C MET A 567 -33.06 -17.78 -8.86
N TYR A 568 -34.12 -17.57 -9.64
CA TYR A 568 -34.63 -18.47 -10.69
C TYR A 568 -34.65 -17.75 -12.04
#